data_AF-A0A831TKX1-F1
#
_entry.id   AF-A0A831TKX1-F1
#
_cell.length_a   1.000
_cell.length_b   1.000
_cell.length_c   1.000
_cell.angle_alpha   90.00
_cell.angle_beta   90.00
_cell.angle_gamma   90.00
#
_symmetry.space_group_name_H-M   'P 1'
#
loop_
_entity.id
_entity.type
_entity.pdbx_description
1 polymer ?
#
loop_
_entity_poly.entity_id
_entity_poly.type
_entity_poly.pdbx_seq_one_letter_code
_entity_poly.pdbx_strand_id
1 'polypeptide(L)'
;MSNLATETPKASLKVSVQHFGRFLSGMVMPNLGAFIAWGLITALFIPTGWIPNEDLSKLVGPMIIYLLPLLIAYTGGNMVYGTRGGVIGVVGTMGVIVGTDIPMFLGAMLVGPSSAWIIKKFDSLIEGKIRSGFEMLVNNFSAGIIGGALAIISYKAIGPVVK
;
A
#
# COMPACT_ATOMS: atom_id res chain seq x y z
N MET A 1 35.96 -0.43 -38.70
CA MET A 1 36.17 -0.52 -37.24
C MET A 1 35.02 0.22 -36.56
N SER A 2 34.53 -0.36 -35.48
CA SER A 2 33.24 -0.06 -34.84
C SER A 2 33.18 1.34 -34.23
N ASN A 3 32.05 2.03 -34.41
CA ASN A 3 31.63 3.10 -33.51
C ASN A 3 30.44 2.61 -32.70
N LEU A 4 30.74 1.80 -31.67
CA LEU A 4 29.84 1.55 -30.56
C LEU A 4 29.89 2.80 -29.66
N ALA A 5 29.09 3.80 -30.00
CA ALA A 5 28.79 4.89 -29.07
C ALA A 5 27.99 4.27 -27.92
N THR A 6 28.64 4.13 -26.78
CA THR A 6 28.06 3.74 -25.51
C THR A 6 26.93 4.71 -25.14
N GLU A 7 25.69 4.20 -25.12
CA GLU A 7 24.54 4.94 -24.63
C GLU A 7 24.78 5.43 -23.19
N THR A 8 24.46 6.70 -22.95
CA THR A 8 24.89 7.47 -21.78
C THR A 8 24.08 7.12 -20.52
N PRO A 9 24.70 6.87 -19.35
CA PRO A 9 24.03 6.47 -18.09
C PRO A 9 22.92 7.40 -17.56
N LYS A 10 22.85 8.66 -18.03
CA LYS A 10 21.86 9.65 -17.56
C LYS A 10 20.45 9.41 -18.13
N ALA A 11 20.33 8.80 -19.30
CA ALA A 11 19.03 8.50 -19.90
C ALA A 11 18.31 7.36 -19.15
N SER A 12 19.03 6.32 -18.74
CA SER A 12 18.47 5.16 -18.04
C SER A 12 18.00 5.49 -16.62
N LEU A 13 18.78 6.26 -15.85
CA LEU A 13 18.39 6.73 -14.51
C LEU A 13 17.13 7.60 -14.55
N LYS A 14 17.04 8.53 -15.51
CA LYS A 14 15.86 9.39 -15.70
C LYS A 14 14.59 8.58 -15.99
N VAL A 15 14.70 7.54 -16.82
CA VAL A 15 13.58 6.66 -17.17
C VAL A 15 13.11 5.85 -15.94
N SER A 16 14.04 5.33 -15.13
CA SER A 16 13.69 4.60 -13.91
C SER A 16 12.94 5.46 -12.89
N VAL A 17 13.40 6.70 -12.67
CA VAL A 17 12.73 7.66 -11.77
C VAL A 17 11.34 8.01 -12.29
N GLN A 18 11.20 8.21 -13.60
CA GLN A 18 9.88 8.45 -14.21
C GLN A 18 8.94 7.27 -14.04
N HIS A 19 9.44 6.03 -14.18
CA HIS A 19 8.63 4.84 -14.02
C HIS A 19 8.17 4.67 -12.57
N PHE A 20 9.07 4.89 -11.60
CA PHE A 20 8.75 4.88 -10.17
C PHE A 20 7.72 5.94 -9.81
N GLY A 21 7.88 7.18 -10.31
CA GLY A 21 6.90 8.25 -10.10
C GLY A 21 5.52 7.91 -10.67
N ARG A 22 5.47 7.36 -11.89
CA ARG A 22 4.21 6.90 -12.50
C ARG A 22 3.55 5.79 -11.69
N PHE A 23 4.33 4.85 -11.16
CA PHE A 23 3.83 3.79 -10.29
C PHE A 23 3.20 4.37 -9.01
N LEU A 24 3.91 5.26 -8.30
CA LEU A 24 3.39 5.90 -7.10
C LEU A 24 2.13 6.72 -7.37
N SER A 25 2.10 7.50 -8.45
CA SER A 25 0.89 8.22 -8.87
C SER A 25 -0.27 7.25 -9.17
N GLY A 26 0.03 6.11 -9.80
CA GLY A 26 -0.95 5.05 -10.07
C GLY A 26 -1.57 4.45 -8.81
N MET A 27 -0.91 4.55 -7.66
CA MET A 27 -1.45 4.11 -6.37
C MET A 27 -2.43 5.13 -5.77
N VAL A 28 -2.25 6.42 -6.05
CA VAL A 28 -3.05 7.50 -5.44
C VAL A 28 -4.25 7.86 -6.30
N MET A 29 -4.07 7.98 -7.61
CA MET A 29 -5.09 8.50 -8.53
C MET A 29 -6.43 7.73 -8.48
N PRO A 30 -6.46 6.38 -8.46
CA PRO A 30 -7.72 5.63 -8.36
C PRO A 30 -8.49 5.89 -7.05
N ASN A 31 -7.79 6.38 -6.02
CA ASN A 31 -8.35 6.63 -4.69
C ASN A 31 -8.77 8.09 -4.49
N LEU A 32 -8.68 8.95 -5.52
CA LEU A 32 -8.97 10.39 -5.42
C LEU A 32 -10.38 10.67 -4.88
N GLY A 33 -11.37 9.82 -5.19
CA GLY A 33 -12.72 9.94 -4.63
C GLY A 33 -12.76 9.88 -3.10
N ALA A 34 -11.93 9.03 -2.48
CA ALA A 34 -11.83 8.94 -1.02
C ALA A 34 -11.17 10.19 -0.41
N PHE A 35 -10.15 10.75 -1.08
CA PHE A 35 -9.53 12.01 -0.68
C PHE A 35 -10.52 13.18 -0.74
N ILE A 36 -11.34 13.24 -1.79
CA ILE A 36 -12.39 14.25 -1.94
C ILE A 36 -13.43 14.10 -0.83
N ALA A 37 -13.90 12.88 -0.56
CA ALA A 37 -14.86 12.62 0.51
C ALA A 37 -14.33 13.06 1.88
N TRP A 38 -13.08 12.69 2.19
CA TRP A 38 -12.39 13.15 3.40
C TRP A 38 -12.28 14.69 3.46
N GLY A 39 -11.89 15.32 2.36
CA GLY A 39 -11.78 16.78 2.27
C GLY A 39 -13.12 17.50 2.48
N LEU A 40 -14.21 16.97 1.92
CA LEU A 40 -15.57 17.52 2.11
C LEU A 40 -16.04 17.38 3.56
N ILE A 41 -15.86 16.20 4.17
CA ILE A 41 -16.19 15.97 5.59
C ILE A 41 -15.39 16.94 6.47
N THR A 42 -14.11 17.11 6.16
CA THR A 42 -13.23 18.05 6.87
C THR A 42 -13.72 19.49 6.72
N ALA A 43 -14.01 19.93 5.50
CA ALA A 43 -14.50 21.29 5.24
C ALA A 43 -15.86 21.58 5.89
N LEU A 44 -16.72 20.57 6.02
CA LEU A 44 -18.05 20.74 6.60
C LEU A 44 -18.02 20.73 8.13
N PHE A 45 -17.45 19.69 8.75
CA PHE A 45 -17.83 19.33 10.12
C PHE A 45 -16.77 19.62 11.20
N ILE A 46 -15.54 19.95 10.84
CA ILE A 46 -14.53 20.33 11.86
C ILE A 46 -14.93 21.64 12.55
N PRO A 47 -14.30 22.00 13.69
CA PRO A 47 -14.66 23.23 14.42
C PRO A 47 -14.59 24.52 13.59
N THR A 48 -13.68 24.58 12.61
CA THR A 48 -13.51 25.70 11.67
C THR A 48 -14.22 25.49 10.33
N GLY A 49 -15.07 24.47 10.22
CA GLY A 49 -15.79 24.11 9.00
C GLY A 49 -17.03 24.96 8.75
N TRP A 50 -17.71 24.72 7.63
CA TRP A 50 -18.92 25.46 7.24
C TRP A 50 -20.13 25.15 8.13
N ILE A 51 -20.27 23.91 8.59
CA ILE A 51 -21.37 23.44 9.44
C ILE A 51 -20.78 22.54 10.55
N PRO A 52 -20.06 23.11 11.54
CA PRO A 52 -19.33 22.34 12.55
C PRO A 52 -20.24 21.35 13.29
N ASN A 53 -19.76 20.12 13.47
CA ASN A 53 -20.45 19.08 14.20
C ASN A 53 -19.43 18.14 14.86
N GLU A 54 -19.39 18.13 16.19
CA GLU A 54 -18.40 17.36 16.95
C GLU A 54 -18.47 15.86 16.65
N ASP A 55 -19.67 15.29 16.53
CA ASP A 55 -19.84 13.86 16.27
C ASP A 55 -19.42 13.46 14.85
N LEU A 56 -19.78 14.25 13.84
CA LEU A 56 -19.38 13.99 12.45
C LEU A 56 -17.90 14.29 12.19
N SER A 57 -17.31 15.26 12.92
CA SER A 57 -15.87 15.57 12.81
C SER A 57 -14.98 14.38 13.20
N LYS A 58 -15.47 13.46 14.03
CA LYS A 58 -14.76 12.24 14.44
C LYS A 58 -14.43 11.32 13.25
N LEU A 59 -15.09 11.48 12.11
CA LEU A 59 -14.78 10.73 10.88
C LEU A 59 -13.42 11.13 10.27
N VAL A 60 -12.99 12.38 10.45
CA VAL A 60 -11.79 12.93 9.77
C VAL A 60 -10.53 12.16 10.15
N GLY A 61 -10.34 11.87 11.43
CA GLY A 61 -9.16 11.19 11.96
C GLY A 61 -8.98 9.77 11.40
N PRO A 62 -9.96 8.86 11.58
CA PRO A 62 -9.87 7.50 11.04
C PRO A 62 -9.73 7.45 9.52
N MET A 63 -10.32 8.41 8.80
CA MET A 63 -10.16 8.48 7.35
C MET A 63 -8.72 8.77 6.93
N ILE A 64 -8.07 9.78 7.53
CA ILE A 64 -6.69 10.12 7.15
C ILE A 64 -5.65 9.12 7.69
N ILE A 65 -5.87 8.56 8.89
CA ILE A 65 -4.93 7.63 9.53
C ILE A 65 -5.04 6.21 8.96
N TYR A 66 -6.26 5.73 8.71
CA TYR A 66 -6.49 4.34 8.27
C TYR A 66 -6.96 4.27 6.82
N LEU A 67 -8.11 4.87 6.50
CA LEU A 67 -8.76 4.65 5.21
C LEU A 67 -7.86 4.99 4.02
N LEU A 68 -7.32 6.22 3.98
CA LEU A 68 -6.57 6.69 2.82
C LEU A 68 -5.24 5.93 2.63
N PRO A 69 -4.42 5.69 3.67
CA PRO A 69 -3.22 4.87 3.53
C PRO A 69 -3.53 3.42 3.12
N LEU A 70 -4.56 2.79 3.70
CA LEU A 70 -4.91 1.41 3.36
C LEU A 70 -5.42 1.26 1.93
N LEU A 71 -6.18 2.23 1.41
CA LEU A 71 -6.59 2.24 0.01
C LEU A 71 -5.40 2.34 -0.94
N ILE A 72 -4.43 3.20 -0.62
CA ILE A 72 -3.17 3.29 -1.38
C ILE A 72 -2.40 1.96 -1.35
N ALA A 73 -2.28 1.35 -0.17
CA ALA A 73 -1.63 0.05 -0.03
C ALA A 73 -2.34 -1.05 -0.82
N TYR A 74 -3.67 -1.06 -0.80
CA TYR A 74 -4.48 -1.99 -1.58
C TYR A 74 -4.22 -1.82 -3.08
N THR A 75 -4.27 -0.58 -3.59
CA THR A 75 -4.03 -0.31 -5.01
C THR A 75 -2.62 -0.72 -5.42
N GLY A 76 -1.60 -0.37 -4.63
CA GLY A 76 -0.22 -0.78 -4.92
C GLY A 76 -0.01 -2.29 -4.89
N GLY A 77 -0.59 -2.97 -3.89
CA GLY A 77 -0.55 -4.43 -3.83
C GLY A 77 -1.29 -5.08 -5.00
N ASN A 78 -2.42 -4.48 -5.41
CA ASN A 78 -3.21 -4.95 -6.55
C ASN A 78 -2.46 -4.82 -7.88
N MET A 79 -1.75 -3.72 -8.09
CA MET A 79 -0.89 -3.53 -9.25
C MET A 79 0.21 -4.60 -9.37
N VAL A 80 0.63 -5.21 -8.26
CA VAL A 80 1.68 -6.25 -8.24
C VAL A 80 1.12 -7.67 -8.39
N TYR A 81 0.02 -7.97 -7.69
CA TYR A 81 -0.53 -9.33 -7.61
C TYR A 81 -2.06 -9.40 -7.43
N GLY A 82 -2.78 -8.50 -8.10
CA GLY A 82 -4.24 -8.48 -8.14
C GLY A 82 -4.89 -8.38 -6.75
N THR A 83 -6.13 -8.85 -6.62
CA THR A 83 -6.89 -8.74 -5.36
C THR A 83 -6.13 -9.34 -4.16
N ARG A 84 -5.47 -10.48 -4.35
CA ARG A 84 -4.70 -11.12 -3.27
C ARG A 84 -3.52 -10.27 -2.81
N GLY A 85 -2.78 -9.69 -3.75
CA GLY A 85 -1.73 -8.71 -3.44
C GLY A 85 -2.27 -7.48 -2.73
N GLY A 86 -3.42 -6.97 -3.15
CA GLY A 86 -4.07 -5.82 -2.52
C GLY A 86 -4.45 -6.09 -1.05
N VAL A 87 -5.13 -7.21 -0.78
CA VAL A 87 -5.51 -7.61 0.58
C VAL A 87 -4.27 -7.76 1.47
N ILE A 88 -3.22 -8.41 0.99
CA ILE A 88 -1.99 -8.61 1.77
C ILE A 88 -1.23 -7.30 1.99
N GLY A 89 -1.24 -6.40 1.01
CA GLY A 89 -0.70 -5.06 1.14
C GLY A 89 -1.37 -4.25 2.26
N VAL A 90 -2.69 -4.35 2.37
CA VAL A 90 -3.47 -3.72 3.46
C VAL A 90 -3.06 -4.31 4.82
N VAL A 91 -3.00 -5.65 4.93
CA VAL A 91 -2.63 -6.33 6.18
C VAL A 91 -1.22 -5.92 6.63
N GLY A 92 -0.23 -5.94 5.73
CA GLY A 92 1.14 -5.49 6.06
C GLY A 92 1.19 -4.02 6.48
N THR A 93 0.44 -3.16 5.77
CA THR A 93 0.39 -1.71 6.04
C THR A 93 -0.24 -1.38 7.39
N MET A 94 -1.15 -2.20 7.91
CA MET A 94 -1.65 -2.02 9.28
C MET A 94 -0.53 -2.06 10.32
N GLY A 95 0.50 -2.89 10.11
CA GLY A 95 1.68 -2.90 10.97
C GLY A 95 2.40 -1.56 11.01
N VAL A 96 2.52 -0.90 9.85
CA VAL A 96 3.11 0.44 9.73
C VAL A 96 2.28 1.49 10.45
N ILE A 97 0.96 1.49 10.22
CA ILE A 97 0.04 2.49 10.79
C ILE A 97 0.03 2.39 12.32
N VAL A 98 0.00 1.18 12.88
CA VAL A 98 0.02 1.00 14.35
C VAL A 98 1.37 1.39 14.97
N GLY A 99 2.43 1.49 14.16
CA GLY A 99 3.77 1.87 14.61
C GLY A 99 3.95 3.37 14.87
N THR A 100 3.00 4.23 14.50
CA THR A 100 3.16 5.69 14.55
C THR A 100 1.82 6.43 14.64
N ASP A 101 1.85 7.69 15.10
CA ASP A 101 0.68 8.55 15.25
C ASP A 101 0.42 9.46 14.04
N ILE A 102 1.29 9.41 13.02
CA ILE A 102 1.14 10.22 11.78
C ILE A 102 0.56 9.39 10.62
N PRO A 103 -0.19 10.01 9.68
CA PRO A 103 -0.68 9.32 8.49
C PRO A 103 0.45 8.72 7.61
N MET A 104 0.44 7.40 7.42
CA MET A 104 1.53 6.67 6.76
C MET A 104 1.33 6.45 5.25
N PHE A 105 1.20 7.53 4.48
CA PHE A 105 1.08 7.46 3.02
C PHE A 105 2.29 6.82 2.34
N LEU A 106 3.51 7.29 2.66
CA LEU A 106 4.74 6.73 2.11
C LEU A 106 4.97 5.29 2.59
N GLY A 107 4.64 5.02 3.85
CA GLY A 107 4.67 3.67 4.40
C GLY A 107 3.78 2.71 3.62
N ALA A 108 2.52 3.09 3.36
CA ALA A 108 1.60 2.34 2.52
C ALA A 108 2.11 2.14 1.09
N MET A 109 2.73 3.17 0.51
CA MET A 109 3.30 3.11 -0.84
C MET A 109 4.43 2.10 -0.99
N LEU A 110 5.21 1.90 0.07
CA LEU A 110 6.30 0.92 0.08
C LEU A 110 5.83 -0.46 0.51
N VAL A 111 5.06 -0.54 1.59
CA VAL A 111 4.65 -1.81 2.21
C VAL A 111 3.58 -2.53 1.40
N GLY A 112 2.64 -1.82 0.77
CA GLY A 112 1.59 -2.44 -0.06
C GLY A 112 2.16 -3.31 -1.20
N PRO A 113 2.94 -2.72 -2.14
CA PRO A 113 3.56 -3.45 -3.25
C PRO A 113 4.57 -4.52 -2.79
N SER A 114 5.38 -4.23 -1.77
CA SER A 114 6.38 -5.20 -1.29
C SER A 114 5.73 -6.42 -0.63
N SER A 115 4.67 -6.23 0.15
CA SER A 115 3.89 -7.33 0.72
C SER A 115 3.25 -8.20 -0.37
N ALA A 116 2.70 -7.56 -1.41
CA ALA A 116 2.16 -8.25 -2.57
C ALA A 116 3.23 -9.01 -3.37
N TRP A 117 4.44 -8.47 -3.46
CA TRP A 117 5.56 -9.15 -4.13
C TRP A 117 6.00 -10.41 -3.37
N ILE A 118 6.01 -10.37 -2.03
CA ILE A 118 6.36 -11.52 -1.19
C ILE A 118 5.34 -12.66 -1.37
N ILE A 119 4.04 -12.36 -1.30
CA ILE A 119 3.02 -13.40 -1.51
C ILE A 119 3.02 -13.94 -2.94
N LYS A 120 3.25 -13.07 -3.94
CA LYS A 120 3.41 -13.50 -5.34
C LYS A 120 4.56 -14.49 -5.51
N LYS A 121 5.68 -14.24 -4.83
CA LYS A 121 6.83 -15.14 -4.88
C LYS A 121 6.53 -16.45 -4.17
N PHE A 122 5.86 -16.41 -3.03
CA PHE A 122 5.42 -17.60 -2.32
C PHE A 122 4.48 -18.47 -3.20
N ASP A 123 3.47 -17.86 -3.80
CA ASP A 123 2.50 -18.57 -4.64
C ASP A 123 3.17 -19.25 -5.84
N SER A 124 4.12 -18.58 -6.49
CA SER A 124 4.92 -19.18 -7.57
C SER A 124 5.78 -20.38 -7.11
N LEU A 125 6.15 -20.46 -5.83
CA LEU A 125 6.92 -21.58 -5.28
C LEU A 125 6.07 -22.80 -4.94
N ILE A 126 4.78 -22.59 -4.67
CA ILE A 126 3.81 -23.66 -4.32
C ILE A 126 2.94 -24.09 -5.51
N GLU A 127 3.02 -23.37 -6.62
CA GLU A 127 2.32 -23.69 -7.86
C GLU A 127 2.59 -25.13 -8.31
N GLY A 128 1.54 -25.86 -8.68
CA GLY A 128 1.60 -27.26 -9.08
C GLY A 128 1.89 -28.26 -7.94
N LYS A 129 2.14 -27.80 -6.71
CA LYS A 129 2.38 -28.68 -5.55
C LYS A 129 1.13 -28.96 -4.72
N ILE A 130 0.05 -28.22 -4.97
CA ILE A 130 -1.19 -28.29 -4.21
C ILE A 130 -2.18 -29.18 -4.94
N ARG A 131 -2.83 -30.09 -4.20
CA ARG A 131 -3.90 -30.93 -4.75
C ARG A 131 -5.10 -30.05 -5.13
N SER A 132 -5.71 -30.37 -6.27
CA SER A 132 -6.96 -29.73 -6.68
C SER A 132 -8.01 -29.80 -5.56
N GLY A 133 -8.73 -28.70 -5.33
CA GLY A 133 -9.69 -28.54 -4.22
C GLY A 133 -9.09 -27.97 -2.92
N PHE A 134 -7.78 -28.08 -2.70
CA PHE A 134 -7.11 -27.46 -1.54
C PHE A 134 -6.51 -26.09 -1.82
N GLU A 135 -6.48 -25.66 -3.08
CA GLU A 135 -5.84 -24.41 -3.52
C GLU A 135 -6.38 -23.19 -2.77
N MET A 136 -7.69 -23.03 -2.67
CA MET A 136 -8.29 -21.89 -1.97
C MET A 136 -7.94 -21.88 -0.48
N LEU A 137 -7.86 -23.06 0.13
CA LEU A 137 -7.50 -23.20 1.54
C LEU A 137 -6.04 -22.81 1.76
N VAL A 138 -5.11 -23.37 0.98
CA VAL A 138 -3.69 -23.01 1.06
C VAL A 138 -3.48 -21.53 0.73
N ASN A 139 -4.21 -21.01 -0.26
CA ASN A 139 -4.11 -19.61 -0.68
C ASN A 139 -4.53 -18.65 0.45
N ASN A 140 -5.66 -18.91 1.10
CA ASN A 140 -6.14 -18.06 2.19
C ASN A 140 -5.29 -18.21 3.46
N PHE A 141 -4.89 -19.44 3.84
CA PHE A 141 -4.06 -19.66 5.02
C PHE A 141 -2.66 -19.07 4.86
N SER A 142 -2.01 -19.29 3.71
CA SER A 142 -0.70 -18.69 3.46
C SER A 142 -0.77 -17.16 3.40
N ALA A 143 -1.81 -16.60 2.78
CA ALA A 143 -2.07 -15.16 2.82
C ALA A 143 -2.22 -14.67 4.27
N GLY A 144 -3.00 -15.36 5.11
CA GLY A 144 -3.15 -15.00 6.52
C GLY A 144 -1.84 -15.04 7.31
N ILE A 145 -1.07 -16.13 7.19
CA ILE A 145 0.19 -16.32 7.92
C ILE A 145 1.25 -15.31 7.45
N ILE A 146 1.45 -15.20 6.13
CA ILE A 146 2.45 -14.29 5.55
C ILE A 146 2.05 -12.84 5.80
N GLY A 147 0.78 -12.49 5.60
CA GLY A 147 0.25 -11.16 5.89
C GLY A 147 0.45 -10.77 7.36
N GLY A 148 0.10 -11.66 8.29
CA GLY A 148 0.32 -11.43 9.72
C GLY A 148 1.79 -11.25 10.08
N ALA A 149 2.68 -12.09 9.52
CA ALA A 149 4.12 -11.94 9.72
C ALA A 149 4.65 -10.60 9.17
N LEU A 150 4.20 -10.20 7.97
CA LEU A 150 4.57 -8.92 7.37
C LEU A 150 4.08 -7.74 8.21
N ALA A 151 2.86 -7.77 8.75
CA ALA A 151 2.37 -6.74 9.64
C ALA A 151 3.27 -6.57 10.88
N ILE A 152 3.68 -7.68 11.51
CA ILE A 152 4.58 -7.64 12.67
C ILE A 152 5.95 -7.06 12.28
N ILE A 153 6.49 -7.46 11.14
CA ILE A 153 7.77 -6.97 10.62
C ILE A 153 7.67 -5.46 10.35
N SER A 154 6.63 -5.02 9.65
CA SER A 154 6.37 -3.62 9.32
C SER A 154 6.26 -2.75 10.57
N TYR A 155 5.55 -3.22 11.60
CA TYR A 155 5.46 -2.55 12.90
C TYR A 155 6.83 -2.36 13.55
N LYS A 156 7.63 -3.44 13.62
CA LYS A 156 8.96 -3.41 14.23
C LYS A 156 9.97 -2.60 13.42
N ALA A 157 9.83 -2.53 12.10
CA ALA A 157 10.74 -1.77 11.23
C ALA A 157 10.49 -0.26 11.30
N ILE A 158 9.24 0.17 11.46
CA ILE A 158 8.85 1.58 11.42
C ILE A 158 8.92 2.22 12.81
N GLY A 159 8.54 1.50 13.87
CA GLY A 159 8.54 2.02 15.24
C GLY A 159 9.85 2.69 15.69
N PRO A 160 11.05 2.18 15.33
CA PRO A 160 12.33 2.82 15.67
C PRO A 160 12.74 4.00 14.77
N VAL A 161 12.15 4.12 13.58
CA VAL A 161 12.55 5.12 12.56
C VAL A 161 11.73 6.41 12.69
N VAL A 162 10.54 6.33 13.27
CA VAL A 162 9.57 7.44 13.33
C VAL A 162 9.34 7.96 14.76
N LYS A 163 9.86 7.29 15.79
CA LYS A 163 9.92 7.80 17.18
C LYS A 163 11.25 8.49 17.44
#